data_AF-A0AAT9HYK9-F1
#
_entry.id   AF-A0AAT9HYK9-F1
#
_cell.length_a   1.000
_cell.length_b   1.000
_cell.length_c   1.000
_cell.angle_alpha   90.00
_cell.angle_beta   90.00
_cell.angle_gamma   90.00
#
_symmetry.space_group_name_H-M   'P 1'
#
loop_
_entity.id
_entity.type
_entity.pdbx_description
1 polymer ?
#
loop_
_entity_poly.entity_id
_entity_poly.type
_entity_poly.pdbx_seq_one_letter_code
_entity_poly.pdbx_strand_id
1 'polypeptide(L)'
;MVTDRRLDEVGKRLRGPLDALPTGSPEHSAALAEYRDVLTGLRNRPGGFWIAGPDPRAAEHALTGTVPLESLASVTLLSDGATRLVDRFQLADWRQILAVLDFFGPDELIRRVREAEAGDPDGRRWPRGKARDDATVLHWVLP
;
A
#
# COMPACT_ATOMS: atom_id res chain seq x y z
N MET A 1 15.79 5.22 -7.29
CA MET A 1 14.48 4.91 -6.67
C MET A 1 14.56 5.32 -5.21
N VAL A 2 13.74 6.29 -4.80
CA VAL A 2 13.61 6.67 -3.38
C VAL A 2 12.50 5.80 -2.79
N THR A 3 12.75 5.18 -1.64
CA THR A 3 11.77 4.29 -1.01
C THR A 3 11.91 4.37 0.49
N ASP A 4 10.80 4.60 1.18
CA ASP A 4 10.72 4.47 2.63
C ASP A 4 10.18 3.07 2.99
N ARG A 5 10.99 2.27 3.68
CA ARG A 5 10.62 0.91 4.11
C ARG A 5 10.38 0.80 5.61
N ARG A 6 10.40 1.90 6.37
CA ARG A 6 10.33 1.86 7.84
C ARG A 6 9.09 1.14 8.36
N LEU A 7 7.91 1.44 7.82
CA LEU A 7 6.66 0.76 8.18
C LEU A 7 6.64 -0.71 7.71
N ASP A 8 7.09 -0.99 6.48
CA ASP A 8 7.16 -2.35 5.94
C ASP A 8 8.00 -3.27 6.84
N GLU A 9 9.17 -2.80 7.28
CA GLU A 9 10.10 -3.57 8.10
C GLU A 9 9.56 -3.83 9.51
N VAL A 10 8.84 -2.87 10.10
CA VAL A 10 8.12 -3.10 11.38
C VAL A 10 6.98 -4.10 11.18
N GLY A 11 6.17 -3.92 10.14
CA GLY A 11 5.02 -4.77 9.85
C GLY A 11 5.42 -6.23 9.61
N LYS A 12 6.46 -6.50 8.81
CA LYS A 12 6.94 -7.86 8.52
C LYS A 12 7.24 -8.68 9.77
N ARG A 13 7.74 -8.06 10.85
CA ARG A 13 8.09 -8.76 12.09
C ARG A 13 6.88 -9.15 12.92
N LEU A 14 5.77 -8.43 12.76
CA LEU A 14 4.60 -8.52 13.63
C LEU A 14 3.40 -9.20 12.98
N ARG A 15 3.37 -9.29 11.63
CA ARG A 15 2.20 -9.81 10.90
C ARG A 15 2.07 -11.34 10.88
N GLY A 16 3.06 -12.11 11.33
CA GLY A 16 3.03 -13.58 11.26
C GLY A 16 1.74 -14.23 11.78
N PRO A 17 1.27 -13.91 13.01
CA PRO A 17 0.02 -14.44 13.55
C PRO A 17 -1.23 -14.03 12.74
N LEU A 18 -1.26 -12.78 12.26
CA LEU A 18 -2.34 -12.26 11.43
C LEU A 18 -2.40 -12.97 10.08
N ASP A 19 -1.25 -13.13 9.43
CA ASP A 19 -1.13 -13.68 8.09
C ASP A 19 -1.42 -15.20 8.04
N ALA A 20 -1.41 -15.88 9.19
CA ALA A 20 -1.77 -17.29 9.32
C ALA A 20 -3.28 -17.55 9.38
N LEU A 21 -4.09 -16.51 9.53
CA LEU A 21 -5.53 -16.61 9.75
C LEU A 21 -6.31 -16.12 8.52
N PRO A 22 -7.44 -16.76 8.18
CA PRO A 22 -8.29 -16.28 7.09
C PRO A 22 -8.77 -14.85 7.34
N THR A 23 -8.55 -13.96 6.37
CA THR A 23 -8.99 -12.57 6.44
C THR A 23 -10.48 -12.49 6.71
N GLY A 24 -10.85 -11.75 7.76
CA GLY A 24 -12.25 -11.54 8.15
C GLY A 24 -12.80 -12.56 9.15
N SER A 25 -12.05 -13.60 9.52
CA SER A 25 -12.44 -14.47 10.64
C SER A 25 -12.43 -13.71 11.98
N PRO A 26 -13.16 -14.18 13.01
CA PRO A 26 -13.08 -13.61 14.35
C PRO A 26 -11.67 -13.60 14.92
N GLU A 27 -10.92 -14.69 14.73
CA GLU A 27 -9.53 -14.85 15.19
C GLU A 27 -8.61 -13.86 14.46
N HIS A 28 -8.76 -13.74 13.13
CA HIS A 28 -8.02 -12.76 12.34
C HIS A 28 -8.32 -11.34 12.83
N SER A 29 -9.57 -11.05 13.18
CA SER A 29 -9.97 -9.73 13.68
C SER A 29 -9.33 -9.41 15.04
N ALA A 30 -9.24 -10.39 15.94
CA ALA A 30 -8.52 -10.26 17.20
C ALA A 30 -7.02 -10.03 16.98
N ALA A 31 -6.36 -10.85 16.16
CA ALA A 31 -4.95 -10.69 15.82
C ALA A 31 -4.66 -9.34 15.14
N LEU A 32 -5.59 -8.84 14.31
CA LEU A 32 -5.48 -7.54 13.67
C LEU A 32 -5.56 -6.39 14.68
N ALA A 33 -6.40 -6.51 15.70
CA ALA A 33 -6.49 -5.52 16.77
C ALA A 33 -5.17 -5.45 17.56
N GLU A 34 -4.64 -6.59 17.98
CA GLU A 34 -3.33 -6.67 18.66
C GLU A 34 -2.20 -6.07 17.80
N TYR A 35 -2.16 -6.44 16.52
CA TYR A 35 -1.20 -5.88 15.57
C TYR A 35 -1.30 -4.35 15.45
N ARG A 36 -2.53 -3.81 15.39
CA ARG A 36 -2.77 -2.36 15.33
C ARG A 36 -2.36 -1.65 16.61
N ASP A 37 -2.58 -2.26 17.77
CA ASP A 37 -2.17 -1.69 19.05
C ASP A 37 -0.65 -1.57 19.14
N VAL A 38 0.07 -2.62 18.75
CA VAL A 38 1.54 -2.60 18.67
C VAL A 38 2.03 -1.53 17.69
N LEU A 39 1.45 -1.44 16.48
CA LEU A 39 1.82 -0.42 15.51
C LEU A 39 1.55 1.01 16.01
N THR A 40 0.47 1.22 16.76
CA THR A 40 0.12 2.53 17.32
C THR A 40 1.18 2.99 18.30
N GLY A 41 1.74 2.07 19.10
CA GLY A 41 2.86 2.36 20.01
C GLY A 41 4.15 2.83 19.30
N LEU A 42 4.33 2.46 18.03
CA LEU A 42 5.50 2.77 17.20
C LEU A 42 5.30 3.93 16.22
N ARG A 43 4.06 4.39 16.03
CA ARG A 43 3.71 5.39 15.02
C ARG A 43 4.11 6.80 15.46
N ASN A 44 4.80 7.52 14.58
CA ASN A 44 5.24 8.90 14.76
C ASN A 44 6.10 9.11 16.02
N ARG A 45 7.04 8.18 16.25
CA ARG A 45 7.97 8.24 17.38
C ARG A 45 9.39 7.84 16.95
N PRO A 46 10.44 8.37 17.60
CA PRO A 46 11.80 7.86 17.45
C PRO A 46 11.87 6.34 17.68
N GLY A 47 12.64 5.63 16.86
CA GLY A 47 12.76 4.17 16.91
C GLY A 47 11.58 3.39 16.30
N GLY A 48 10.51 4.07 15.90
CA GLY A 48 9.39 3.49 15.17
C GLY A 48 9.37 3.88 13.70
N PHE A 49 8.21 4.29 13.21
CA PHE A 49 8.02 4.74 11.83
C PHE A 49 7.20 6.04 11.78
N TRP A 50 7.32 6.77 10.68
CA TRP A 50 6.65 8.05 10.49
C TRP A 50 5.63 7.95 9.37
N ILE A 51 4.40 8.40 9.62
CA ILE A 51 3.34 8.54 8.62
C ILE A 51 2.67 9.90 8.76
N ALA A 52 2.18 10.42 7.64
CA ALA A 52 1.34 11.61 7.64
C ALA A 52 0.15 11.41 8.60
N GLY A 53 -0.10 12.41 9.45
CA GLY A 53 -1.07 12.34 10.52
C GLY A 53 -1.21 13.67 11.25
N PRO A 54 -1.91 13.69 12.40
CA PRO A 54 -2.22 14.94 13.11
C PRO A 54 -1.02 15.57 13.82
N ASP A 55 0.06 14.82 14.10
CA ASP A 55 1.29 15.39 14.63
C ASP A 55 2.10 16.05 13.49
N PRO A 56 2.24 17.38 13.45
CA PRO A 56 2.91 18.08 12.36
C PRO A 56 4.39 17.68 12.23
N ARG A 57 5.03 17.20 13.30
CA ARG A 57 6.43 16.72 13.25
C ARG A 57 6.61 15.54 12.31
N ALA A 58 5.55 14.78 12.01
CA ALA A 58 5.63 13.71 11.04
C ALA A 58 6.04 14.20 9.65
N ALA A 59 5.70 15.45 9.29
CA ALA A 59 6.10 16.04 8.02
C ALA A 59 7.63 16.26 7.91
N GLU A 60 8.31 16.51 9.04
CA GLU A 60 9.77 16.67 9.09
C GLU A 60 10.52 15.37 8.76
N HIS A 61 9.83 14.23 8.82
CA HIS A 61 10.39 12.91 8.53
C HIS A 61 10.04 12.39 7.12
N ALA A 62 9.40 13.21 6.29
CA ALA A 62 9.08 12.87 4.91
C ALA A 62 10.37 12.76 4.07
N LEU A 63 10.41 11.79 3.16
CA LEU A 63 11.44 11.74 2.11
C LEU A 63 10.98 12.63 0.95
N THR A 64 11.80 13.62 0.61
CA THR A 64 11.52 14.56 -0.48
C THR A 64 12.59 14.48 -1.56
N GLY A 65 12.23 14.93 -2.76
CA GLY A 65 13.12 15.01 -3.91
C GLY A 65 12.44 15.82 -5.01
N THR A 66 13.23 16.25 -5.99
CA THR A 66 12.74 17.02 -7.12
C THR A 66 13.30 16.45 -8.41
N VAL A 67 12.52 16.59 -9.48
CA VAL A 67 12.90 16.24 -10.86
C VAL A 67 12.36 17.33 -11.79
N PRO A 68 13.07 17.67 -12.89
CA PRO A 68 12.56 18.63 -13.87
C PRO A 68 11.28 18.09 -14.54
N LEU A 69 10.27 18.95 -14.68
CA LEU A 69 8.98 18.54 -15.22
C LEU A 69 9.10 18.08 -16.69
N GLU A 70 9.93 18.78 -17.46
CA GLU A 70 10.25 18.48 -18.87
C GLU A 70 10.94 17.13 -19.08
N SER A 71 11.42 16.49 -18.01
CA SER A 71 12.03 15.15 -18.09
C SER A 71 11.02 14.00 -17.94
N LEU A 72 9.75 14.32 -17.67
CA LEU A 72 8.71 13.35 -17.36
C LEU A 72 7.73 13.21 -18.52
N ALA A 73 7.28 11.98 -18.78
CA ALA A 73 6.15 11.72 -19.67
C ALA A 73 4.81 11.76 -18.91
N SER A 74 4.81 11.34 -17.65
CA SER A 74 3.63 11.32 -16.80
C SER A 74 4.01 11.36 -15.31
N VAL A 75 3.03 11.73 -14.47
CA VAL A 75 3.09 11.65 -13.01
C VAL A 75 1.94 10.77 -12.52
N THR A 76 2.27 9.77 -11.70
CA THR A 76 1.28 8.84 -11.13
C THR A 76 1.38 8.83 -9.61
N LEU A 77 0.25 8.99 -8.93
CA LEU A 77 0.11 8.84 -7.49
C LEU A 77 -0.85 7.67 -7.19
N LEU A 78 -0.45 6.78 -6.28
CA LEU A 78 -1.17 5.56 -5.94
C LEU A 78 -1.28 5.43 -4.42
N SER A 79 -2.46 5.11 -3.91
CA SER A 79 -2.61 4.66 -2.52
C SER A 79 -2.16 3.21 -2.34
N ASP A 80 -1.91 2.76 -1.11
CA ASP A 80 -1.56 1.37 -0.79
C ASP A 80 -2.57 0.36 -1.37
N GLY A 81 -3.86 0.71 -1.42
CA GLY A 81 -4.89 -0.13 -2.02
C GLY A 81 -4.74 -0.26 -3.54
N ALA A 82 -4.26 0.78 -4.22
CA ALA A 82 -4.01 0.77 -5.66
C ALA A 82 -2.70 0.08 -6.05
N THR A 83 -1.69 0.07 -5.16
CA THR A 83 -0.41 -0.62 -5.43
C THR A 83 -0.46 -2.13 -5.17
N ARG A 84 -1.59 -2.67 -4.67
CA ARG A 84 -1.71 -4.09 -4.27
C ARG A 84 -1.32 -5.08 -5.37
N LEU A 85 -1.56 -4.79 -6.65
CA LEU A 85 -1.13 -5.67 -7.75
C LEU A 85 0.39 -5.89 -7.79
N VAL A 86 1.17 -4.88 -7.36
CA VAL A 86 2.63 -4.95 -7.29
C VAL A 86 3.08 -5.47 -5.93
N ASP A 87 2.72 -4.76 -4.86
CA ASP A 87 3.35 -4.97 -3.55
C ASP A 87 2.79 -6.18 -2.78
N ARG A 88 1.53 -6.57 -3.04
CA ARG A 88 0.84 -7.62 -2.29
C ARG A 88 0.59 -8.86 -3.12
N PHE A 89 0.01 -8.68 -4.30
CA PHE A 89 -0.38 -9.78 -5.17
C PHE A 89 0.75 -10.25 -6.09
N GLN A 90 1.74 -9.38 -6.33
CA GLN A 90 2.87 -9.64 -7.22
C GLN A 90 2.44 -10.13 -8.60
N LEU A 91 1.31 -9.60 -9.09
CA LEU A 91 0.71 -9.90 -10.38
C LEU A 91 1.14 -8.92 -11.48
N ALA A 92 1.77 -7.82 -11.09
CA ALA A 92 2.32 -6.83 -12.00
C ALA A 92 3.59 -6.19 -11.42
N ASP A 93 4.43 -5.63 -12.28
CA ASP A 93 5.48 -4.68 -11.91
C ASP A 93 5.05 -3.23 -12.19
N TRP A 94 5.88 -2.27 -11.78
CA TRP A 94 5.58 -0.83 -11.97
C TRP A 94 5.44 -0.43 -13.45
N ARG A 95 6.17 -1.07 -14.38
CA ARG A 95 6.07 -0.75 -15.81
C ARG A 95 4.74 -1.22 -16.38
N GLN A 96 4.29 -2.41 -15.97
CA GLN A 96 2.99 -2.95 -16.36
C GLN A 96 1.84 -2.09 -15.81
N ILE A 97 1.96 -1.59 -14.57
CA ILE A 97 0.98 -0.66 -14.01
C ILE A 97 0.91 0.64 -14.82
N LEU A 98 2.05 1.24 -15.16
CA LEU A 98 2.08 2.46 -15.99
C LEU A 98 1.47 2.21 -17.37
N ALA A 99 1.79 1.09 -18.03
CA ALA A 99 1.16 0.74 -19.29
C ALA A 99 -0.37 0.62 -19.17
N VAL A 100 -0.89 0.03 -18.08
CA VAL A 100 -2.34 -0.03 -17.87
C VAL A 100 -2.94 1.37 -17.76
N LEU A 101 -2.28 2.26 -17.02
CA LEU A 101 -2.74 3.64 -16.86
C LEU A 101 -2.71 4.43 -18.17
N ASP A 102 -1.63 4.29 -18.95
CA ASP A 102 -1.46 4.98 -20.22
C ASP A 102 -2.50 4.53 -21.27
N PHE A 103 -2.83 3.23 -21.32
CA PHE A 103 -3.74 2.67 -22.33
C PHE A 103 -5.21 2.63 -21.92
N PHE A 104 -5.50 2.39 -20.64
CA PHE A 104 -6.85 2.09 -20.16
C PHE A 104 -7.30 2.98 -18.99
N GLY A 105 -6.39 3.77 -18.43
CA GLY A 105 -6.70 4.71 -17.36
C GLY A 105 -6.82 4.11 -15.95
N PRO A 106 -7.06 4.98 -14.94
CA PRO A 106 -7.14 4.61 -13.53
C PRO A 106 -8.20 3.55 -13.18
N ASP A 107 -9.36 3.60 -13.82
CA ASP A 107 -10.48 2.71 -13.52
C ASP A 107 -10.13 1.25 -13.81
N GLU A 108 -9.40 1.01 -14.90
CA GLU A 108 -8.94 -0.33 -15.27
C GLU A 108 -7.95 -0.89 -14.24
N LEU A 109 -7.05 -0.05 -13.72
CA LEU A 109 -6.13 -0.47 -12.67
C LEU A 109 -6.89 -0.89 -11.41
N ILE A 110 -7.87 -0.08 -10.97
CA ILE A 110 -8.70 -0.40 -9.82
C ILE A 110 -9.50 -1.69 -10.08
N ARG A 111 -10.06 -1.85 -11.28
CA ARG A 111 -10.80 -3.06 -11.68
C ARG A 111 -9.94 -4.32 -11.52
N ARG A 112 -8.69 -4.31 -12.01
CA ARG A 112 -7.75 -5.44 -11.87
C ARG A 112 -7.39 -5.74 -10.41
N VAL A 113 -7.23 -4.71 -9.57
CA VAL A 113 -7.07 -4.91 -8.11
C VAL A 113 -8.29 -5.63 -7.54
N ARG A 114 -9.51 -5.23 -7.91
CA ARG A 114 -10.74 -5.87 -7.42
C ARG A 114 -10.92 -7.29 -7.91
N GLU A 115 -10.49 -7.61 -9.14
CA GLU A 115 -10.48 -8.98 -9.65
C GLU A 115 -9.56 -9.88 -8.83
N ALA A 116 -8.34 -9.43 -8.53
CA ALA A 116 -7.42 -10.18 -7.68
C ALA A 116 -7.98 -10.38 -6.27
N GLU A 117 -8.57 -9.34 -5.67
CA GLU A 117 -9.23 -9.45 -4.35
C GLU A 117 -10.41 -10.43 -4.36
N ALA A 118 -11.23 -10.42 -5.41
CA ALA A 118 -12.38 -11.31 -5.55
C ALA A 118 -11.95 -12.77 -5.78
N GLY A 119 -10.79 -13.00 -6.38
CA GLY A 119 -10.20 -14.34 -6.55
C GLY A 119 -9.61 -14.93 -5.27
N ASP A 120 -9.53 -14.17 -4.18
CA ASP A 120 -8.98 -14.60 -2.90
C ASP A 120 -9.69 -13.91 -1.72
N PRO A 121 -11.03 -14.06 -1.56
CA PRO A 121 -11.82 -13.25 -0.64
C PRO A 121 -11.35 -13.34 0.82
N ASP A 122 -10.85 -14.51 1.22
CA ASP A 122 -10.39 -14.82 2.57
C ASP A 122 -8.88 -14.60 2.78
N GLY A 123 -8.16 -14.05 1.80
CA GLY A 123 -6.73 -13.77 1.96
C GLY A 123 -5.83 -14.99 2.11
N ARG A 124 -6.26 -16.17 1.63
CA ARG A 124 -5.47 -17.41 1.77
C ARG A 124 -4.29 -17.45 0.83
N ARG A 125 -4.49 -16.96 -0.40
CA ARG A 125 -3.41 -16.87 -1.39
C ARG A 125 -2.49 -15.69 -1.09
N TRP A 126 -3.07 -14.56 -0.71
CA TRP A 126 -2.33 -13.34 -0.34
C TRP A 126 -2.80 -12.82 1.02
N PRO A 127 -2.13 -13.25 2.11
CA PRO A 127 -2.45 -12.82 3.47
C PRO A 127 -2.46 -11.29 3.63
N ARG A 128 -3.52 -10.77 4.26
CA ARG A 128 -3.74 -9.33 4.39
C ARG A 128 -4.74 -9.00 5.49
N GLY A 129 -4.56 -7.86 6.15
CA GLY A 129 -5.44 -7.40 7.23
C GLY A 129 -6.87 -6.98 6.80
N LYS A 130 -7.17 -6.90 5.50
CA LYS A 130 -8.50 -6.56 4.98
C LYS A 130 -8.71 -7.11 3.59
N ALA A 131 -9.91 -7.66 3.34
CA ALA A 131 -10.28 -8.24 2.06
C ALA A 131 -10.09 -7.23 0.93
N ARG A 132 -10.58 -5.99 1.14
CA ARG A 132 -10.41 -4.84 0.23
C ARG A 132 -9.83 -3.64 0.96
N ASP A 133 -9.00 -2.89 0.26
CA ASP A 133 -8.52 -1.57 0.70
C ASP A 133 -9.12 -0.47 -0.18
N ASP A 134 -9.22 0.75 0.36
CA ASP A 134 -9.51 1.95 -0.41
C ASP A 134 -8.38 2.16 -1.43
N ALA A 135 -8.76 2.26 -2.69
CA ALA A 135 -7.83 2.39 -3.81
C ALA A 135 -8.07 3.75 -4.47
N THR A 136 -7.02 4.55 -4.55
CA THR A 136 -7.02 5.86 -5.20
C THR A 136 -5.86 5.94 -6.15
N VAL A 137 -6.14 6.43 -7.35
CA VAL A 137 -5.18 6.57 -8.44
C VAL A 137 -5.36 7.96 -9.03
N LEU A 138 -4.26 8.70 -9.13
CA LEU A 138 -4.18 9.90 -9.96
C LEU A 138 -3.10 9.64 -11.01
N HIS A 139 -3.46 9.85 -12.28
CA HIS A 139 -2.53 9.71 -13.39
C HIS A 139 -2.63 10.95 -14.26
N TRP A 140 -1.52 11.67 -14.40
CA TRP A 140 -1.41 12.89 -15.17
C TRP A 140 -0.36 12.71 -16.27
N VAL A 141 -0.81 12.73 -17.51
CA VAL A 141 0.07 12.74 -18.68
C VAL A 141 0.49 14.18 -18.96
N LEU A 142 1.80 14.39 -19.12
CA LEU A 142 2.33 15.71 -19.44
C LEU A 142 2.15 16.01 -20.93
N PRO A 143 1.91 17.29 -21.29
CA PRO A 143 1.76 17.72 -22.67
C PRO A 143 3.05 17.61 -23.50
#